data_AF-A0AAX3NBT3-F1
#
_entry.id   AF-A0AAX3NBT3-F1
#
_cell.length_a   1.000
_cell.length_b   1.000
_cell.length_c   1.000
_cell.angle_alpha   90.00
_cell.angle_beta   90.00
_cell.angle_gamma   90.00
#
_symmetry.space_group_name_H-M   'P 1'
#
loop_
_entity.id
_entity.type
_entity.pdbx_description
1 polymer ?
#
loop_
_entity_poly.entity_id
_entity_poly.type
_entity_poly.pdbx_seq_one_letter_code
_entity_poly.pdbx_strand_id
1 'polypeptide(L)'
;MSKKKRIGRGNSSGRGNTSGRGNKGQKSRSGYSSKFMFEGGQTPIYKTVPKYGTKKKRVMNYNMDIFFHLIKMKVNYIFSFLSKKKLIFFCCHVKRRKNIRRRNYC
;
A
#
# COMPACT_ATOMS: atom_id res chain seq x y z
N MET A 1 -4.40 -0.20 21.86
CA MET A 1 -3.07 0.38 21.59
C MET A 1 -2.17 0.13 22.80
N SER A 2 -1.05 -0.58 22.68
CA SER A 2 -0.14 -0.80 23.81
C SER A 2 0.76 0.42 24.04
N LYS A 3 0.90 0.87 25.29
CA LYS A 3 1.75 2.02 25.66
C LYS A 3 3.21 1.78 25.26
N LYS A 4 3.87 2.79 24.66
CA LYS A 4 5.30 2.73 24.33
C LYS A 4 6.13 2.55 25.61
N LYS A 5 7.07 1.61 25.60
CA LYS A 5 7.98 1.35 26.72
C LYS A 5 8.93 2.55 26.90
N ARG A 6 8.96 3.11 28.11
CA ARG A 6 9.94 4.12 28.54
C ARG A 6 11.09 3.41 29.23
N ILE A 7 12.29 3.53 28.67
CA ILE A 7 13.49 2.85 29.16
C ILE A 7 14.18 3.73 30.23
N GLY A 8 14.91 3.13 31.18
CA GLY A 8 15.63 3.87 32.21
C GLY A 8 14.71 4.54 33.24
N ARG A 9 13.67 3.83 33.68
CA ARG A 9 12.70 4.31 34.69
C ARG A 9 12.70 3.38 35.91
N GLY A 10 13.88 3.25 36.53
CA GLY A 10 14.10 2.38 37.69
C GLY A 10 14.04 0.89 37.37
N ASN A 11 14.53 0.07 38.30
CA ASN A 11 14.65 -1.38 38.10
C ASN A 11 13.31 -2.10 38.07
N SER A 12 12.29 -1.58 38.77
CA SER A 12 10.93 -2.13 38.77
C SER A 12 10.30 -2.20 37.37
N SER A 13 10.70 -1.32 36.45
CA SER A 13 10.28 -1.37 35.03
C SER A 13 10.88 -2.52 34.21
N GLY A 14 11.82 -3.29 34.78
CA GLY A 14 12.56 -4.38 34.13
C GLY A 14 13.63 -3.93 33.14
N ARG A 15 13.75 -2.63 32.83
CA ARG A 15 14.79 -2.03 31.96
C ARG A 15 15.32 -0.71 32.54
N GLY A 16 15.67 -0.75 33.82
CA GLY A 16 16.23 0.39 34.56
C GLY A 16 17.70 0.64 34.22
N ASN A 17 18.59 0.17 35.08
CA ASN A 17 20.03 0.48 35.08
C ASN A 17 20.69 0.42 33.69
N THR A 18 20.90 -0.77 33.13
CA THR A 18 21.56 -0.95 31.83
C THR A 18 20.65 -0.64 30.65
N SER A 19 19.40 -0.21 30.89
CA SER A 19 18.42 0.06 29.84
C SER A 19 18.19 -1.13 28.89
N GLY A 20 18.52 -2.36 29.33
CA GLY A 20 18.49 -3.58 28.51
C GLY A 20 19.68 -3.76 27.54
N ARG A 21 20.69 -2.88 27.58
CA ARG A 21 21.89 -2.92 26.72
C ARG A 21 23.08 -3.67 27.33
N GLY A 22 23.01 -4.05 28.60
CA GLY A 22 24.13 -4.63 29.35
C GLY A 22 25.12 -3.58 29.87
N ASN A 23 26.20 -4.05 30.52
CA ASN A 23 27.14 -3.19 31.26
C ASN A 23 28.15 -2.46 30.34
N LYS A 24 28.88 -3.21 29.52
CA LYS A 24 30.02 -2.71 28.72
C LYS A 24 30.01 -3.37 27.33
N GLY A 25 30.74 -2.76 26.40
CA GLY A 25 30.89 -3.25 25.02
C GLY A 25 30.51 -2.20 23.99
N GLN A 26 30.86 -2.43 22.73
CA GLN A 26 30.60 -1.48 21.65
C GLN A 26 29.09 -1.18 21.49
N LYS A 27 28.24 -2.22 21.63
CA LYS A 27 26.78 -2.15 21.53
C LYS A 27 26.09 -1.32 22.64
N SER A 28 26.73 -1.13 23.79
CA SER A 28 26.15 -0.35 24.88
C SER A 28 26.43 1.16 24.76
N ARG A 29 27.40 1.55 23.92
CA ARG A 29 27.78 2.95 23.70
C ARG A 29 26.79 3.68 22.78
N SER A 30 26.64 4.98 23.00
CA SER A 30 25.85 5.85 22.11
C SER A 30 26.48 5.91 20.72
N GLY A 31 25.65 5.94 19.68
CA GLY A 31 26.11 6.08 18.30
C GLY A 31 26.72 4.82 17.67
N TYR A 32 26.70 3.67 18.38
CA TYR A 32 27.13 2.42 17.77
C TYR A 32 26.20 2.01 16.62
N SER A 33 26.81 1.74 15.46
CA SER A 33 26.16 1.13 14.31
C SER A 33 27.09 0.09 13.72
N SER A 34 26.65 -1.16 13.66
CA SER A 34 27.30 -2.22 12.90
C SER A 34 26.65 -2.35 11.53
N LYS A 35 27.44 -2.57 10.48
CA LYS A 35 26.89 -3.06 9.21
C LYS A 35 26.19 -4.40 9.48
N PHE A 36 25.01 -4.59 8.89
CA PHE A 36 24.08 -5.69 9.18
C PHE A 36 24.69 -7.11 9.04
N MET A 37 25.78 -7.26 8.28
CA MET A 37 26.46 -8.54 8.05
C MET A 37 27.96 -8.48 8.33
N PHE A 38 28.39 -7.58 9.23
CA PHE A 38 29.80 -7.49 9.61
C PHE A 38 30.11 -8.44 10.78
N GLU A 39 30.93 -9.44 10.52
CA GLU A 39 31.31 -10.51 11.46
C GLU A 39 32.61 -10.21 12.22
N GLY A 40 33.02 -8.94 12.31
CA GLY A 40 34.16 -8.55 13.15
C GLY A 40 35.55 -8.71 12.52
N GLY A 41 35.63 -8.98 11.21
CA GLY A 41 36.90 -9.08 10.48
C GLY A 41 36.93 -10.21 9.45
N GLN A 42 36.06 -11.20 9.61
CA GLN A 42 35.81 -12.24 8.61
C GLN A 42 35.23 -11.64 7.32
N THR A 43 35.59 -12.24 6.18
CA THR A 43 34.94 -11.93 4.91
C THR A 43 33.47 -12.37 4.98
N PRO A 44 32.52 -11.44 4.80
CA PRO A 44 31.13 -11.76 5.03
C PRO A 44 30.58 -12.69 3.94
N ILE A 45 29.59 -13.49 4.32
CA ILE A 45 29.03 -14.59 3.52
C ILE A 45 28.62 -14.16 2.09
N TYR A 46 28.09 -12.95 1.92
CA TYR A 46 27.68 -12.45 0.59
C TYR A 46 28.85 -12.21 -0.38
N LYS A 47 30.09 -12.21 0.11
CA LYS A 47 31.31 -12.14 -0.71
C LYS A 47 31.95 -13.50 -0.92
N THR A 48 31.79 -14.43 0.02
CA THR A 48 32.38 -15.77 -0.08
C THR A 48 31.61 -16.65 -1.05
N VAL A 49 30.29 -16.49 -1.12
CA VAL A 49 29.46 -17.21 -2.08
C VAL A 49 29.58 -16.54 -3.46
N PRO A 50 29.90 -17.29 -4.54
CA PRO A 50 29.97 -16.73 -5.88
C PRO A 50 28.58 -16.25 -6.32
N LYS A 51 28.54 -15.16 -7.11
CA LYS A 51 27.29 -14.69 -7.72
C LYS A 51 26.84 -15.71 -8.77
N TYR A 52 25.72 -16.37 -8.51
CA TYR A 52 25.16 -17.34 -9.44
C TYR A 52 24.28 -16.67 -10.51
N GLY A 53 24.52 -17.00 -11.77
CA GLY A 53 23.72 -16.56 -12.93
C GLY A 53 23.97 -15.12 -13.41
N THR A 54 23.67 -14.87 -14.68
CA THR A 54 23.62 -13.52 -15.27
C THR A 54 22.17 -13.06 -15.35
N LYS A 55 21.86 -11.84 -14.87
CA LYS A 55 20.56 -11.21 -15.13
C LYS A 55 20.52 -10.70 -16.57
N LYS A 56 20.16 -11.56 -17.53
CA LYS A 56 19.67 -11.06 -18.84
C LYS A 56 18.38 -10.29 -18.59
N LYS A 57 18.29 -9.02 -19.00
CA LYS A 57 17.02 -8.27 -19.01
C LYS A 57 16.08 -9.02 -19.95
N ARG A 58 15.15 -9.80 -19.40
CA ARG A 58 14.01 -10.29 -20.17
C ARG A 58 13.09 -9.09 -20.39
N VAL A 59 13.07 -8.57 -21.62
CA VAL A 59 12.03 -7.64 -22.03
C VAL A 59 10.75 -8.46 -22.11
N MET A 60 9.89 -8.31 -21.10
CA MET A 60 8.57 -8.94 -21.14
C MET A 60 7.74 -8.09 -22.10
N ASN A 61 7.63 -8.54 -23.35
CA ASN A 61 6.71 -7.94 -24.32
C ASN A 61 5.28 -8.31 -23.89
N TYR A 62 4.64 -7.44 -23.11
CA TYR A 62 3.20 -7.55 -22.91
C TYR A 62 2.53 -7.07 -24.19
N ASN A 63 1.79 -7.94 -24.89
CA ASN A 63 0.98 -7.55 -26.03
C ASN A 63 -0.20 -6.70 -25.52
N MET A 64 0.00 -5.39 -25.47
CA MET A 64 -1.02 -4.41 -25.03
C MET A 64 -2.25 -4.40 -25.95
N ASP A 65 -2.13 -4.96 -27.16
CA ASP A 65 -3.18 -5.03 -28.19
C ASP A 65 -4.39 -5.86 -27.74
N ILE A 66 -4.16 -7.00 -27.06
CA ILE A 66 -5.23 -7.89 -26.59
C ILE A 66 -6.04 -7.20 -25.48
N PHE A 67 -5.37 -6.46 -24.61
CA PHE A 67 -6.01 -5.72 -23.53
C PHE A 67 -6.88 -4.57 -24.07
N PHE A 68 -6.38 -3.82 -25.05
CA PHE A 68 -7.16 -2.76 -25.72
C PHE A 68 -8.37 -3.30 -26.48
N HIS A 69 -8.22 -4.45 -27.15
CA HIS A 69 -9.32 -5.10 -27.86
C HIS A 69 -10.47 -5.49 -26.92
N LEU A 70 -10.16 -6.09 -25.76
CA LEU A 70 -11.15 -6.49 -24.76
C LEU A 70 -11.92 -5.29 -24.17
N ILE A 71 -11.25 -4.15 -23.95
CA ILE A 71 -11.90 -2.93 -23.48
C ILE A 71 -12.86 -2.39 -24.54
N LYS A 72 -12.44 -2.37 -25.81
CA LYS A 72 -13.24 -1.87 -26.94
C LYS A 72 -14.51 -2.71 -27.15
N MET A 73 -14.42 -4.04 -27.00
CA MET A 73 -15.59 -4.92 -27.10
C MET A 73 -16.61 -4.68 -25.98
N LYS A 74 -16.16 -4.43 -24.74
CA LYS A 74 -17.08 -4.18 -23.60
C LYS A 74 -17.86 -2.87 -23.73
N VAL A 75 -17.23 -1.79 -24.18
CA VAL A 75 -17.90 -0.47 -24.34
C VAL A 75 -19.02 -0.54 -25.40
N ASN A 76 -18.79 -1.27 -26.50
CA ASN A 76 -19.79 -1.42 -27.56
C ASN A 76 -21.02 -2.23 -27.14
N TYR A 77 -20.84 -3.27 -26.31
CA TYR A 77 -21.96 -4.06 -25.78
C TYR A 77 -22.91 -3.21 -24.91
N ILE A 78 -22.35 -2.36 -24.05
CA ILE A 78 -23.11 -1.46 -23.17
C ILE A 78 -23.92 -0.43 -23.97
N PHE A 79 -23.34 0.15 -25.02
CA PHE A 79 -24.01 1.14 -25.86
C PHE A 79 -25.20 0.53 -26.64
N SER A 80 -25.07 -0.70 -27.15
CA SER A 80 -26.17 -1.41 -27.82
C SER A 80 -27.30 -1.85 -26.89
N PHE A 81 -27.01 -1.98 -25.58
CA PHE A 81 -27.99 -2.38 -24.58
C PHE A 81 -28.85 -1.20 -24.11
N LEU A 82 -28.30 0.03 -24.12
CA LEU A 82 -29.03 1.24 -23.72
C LEU A 82 -29.91 1.81 -24.84
N SER A 83 -29.60 1.55 -26.12
CA SER A 83 -30.45 1.98 -27.23
C SER A 83 -31.75 1.17 -27.39
N LYS A 84 -31.79 -0.07 -26.88
CA LYS A 84 -32.98 -0.94 -26.92
C LYS A 84 -34.01 -0.65 -25.82
N LYS A 85 -33.65 0.14 -24.78
CA LYS A 85 -34.53 0.52 -23.66
C LYS A 85 -35.17 1.90 -23.80
N LYS A 86 -35.16 2.48 -25.01
CA LYS A 86 -35.82 3.76 -25.31
C LYS A 86 -37.19 3.54 -25.97
N LEU A 87 -38.10 2.86 -25.26
CA LEU A 87 -39.54 2.98 -25.49
C LEU A 87 -40.28 2.65 -24.18
N ILE A 88 -41.19 3.54 -23.78
CA ILE A 88 -42.12 3.47 -22.62
C ILE A 88 -41.56 3.98 -21.28
N PHE A 89 -41.50 5.31 -21.13
CA PHE A 89 -42.14 6.00 -20.00
C PHE A 89 -42.36 7.49 -20.31
N PHE A 90 -43.13 7.75 -21.36
CA PHE A 90 -43.88 9.00 -21.49
C PHE A 90 -45.34 8.58 -21.68
N CYS A 91 -46.24 9.15 -20.88
CA CYS A 91 -47.70 8.94 -20.87
C CYS A 91 -48.27 8.03 -19.76
N CYS A 92 -48.02 8.33 -18.48
CA CYS A 92 -49.02 8.10 -17.42
C CYS A 92 -48.65 8.84 -16.13
N HIS A 93 -49.04 10.11 -15.98
CA HIS A 93 -49.70 10.67 -14.78
C HIS A 93 -49.82 12.19 -14.93
N VAL A 94 -50.83 12.57 -15.70
CA VAL A 94 -51.32 13.94 -15.83
C VAL A 94 -52.03 14.36 -14.53
N LYS A 95 -51.66 15.55 -14.03
CA LYS A 95 -52.44 16.50 -13.18
C LYS A 95 -52.82 16.10 -11.74
N ARG A 96 -52.08 16.67 -10.77
CA ARG A 96 -52.51 17.28 -9.47
C ARG A 96 -51.23 17.43 -8.62
N ARG A 97 -50.82 18.55 -8.03
CA ARG A 97 -51.47 19.75 -7.51
C ARG A 97 -50.52 20.95 -7.58
N LYS A 98 -51.14 22.12 -7.72
CA LYS A 98 -50.55 23.47 -7.74
C LYS A 98 -49.82 23.81 -6.42
N ASN A 99 -48.82 24.69 -6.56
CA ASN A 99 -48.40 25.76 -5.65
C ASN A 99 -48.32 25.47 -4.14
N ILE A 100 -47.10 25.60 -3.57
CA ILE A 100 -46.83 26.44 -2.39
C ILE A 100 -45.32 26.72 -2.23
N ARG A 101 -44.98 27.99 -2.47
CA ARG A 101 -43.99 28.87 -1.83
C ARG A 101 -42.58 28.37 -1.43
N ARG A 102 -41.59 29.02 -2.06
CA ARG A 102 -40.51 29.85 -1.47
C ARG A 102 -39.88 29.42 -0.14
N ARG A 103 -38.55 29.25 -0.15
CA ARG A 103 -37.50 29.81 0.76
C ARG A 103 -36.19 29.05 0.45
N ASN A 104 -35.21 29.63 -0.23
CA ASN A 104 -34.10 30.45 0.31
C ASN A 104 -33.53 29.91 1.62
N TYR A 105 -32.32 29.34 1.57
CA TYR A 105 -31.22 29.45 2.54
C TYR A 105 -29.92 29.25 1.74
N CYS A 106 -29.11 30.31 1.63
CA CYS A 106 -27.83 30.50 2.33
C CYS A 106 -26.68 29.75 1.66
#